data_AF-A0A7G8BQT4-F1
#
_entry.id   AF-A0A7G8BQT4-F1
#
_cell.length_a   1.000
_cell.length_b   1.000
_cell.length_c   1.000
_cell.angle_alpha   90.00
_cell.angle_beta   90.00
_cell.angle_gamma   90.00
#
_symmetry.space_group_name_H-M   'P 1'
#
loop_
_entity.id
_entity.type
_entity.pdbx_description
1 polymer ?
#
loop_
_entity_poly.entity_id
_entity_poly.type
_entity_poly.pdbx_seq_one_letter_code
_entity_poly.pdbx_strand_id
1 'polypeptide(L)'
;MACCSIKQRLELRSTFLFPLISSRRRTVPAGPKPNPRYFFWSGNGSPKSVVANWQRSYRRLFILADITKPDGSAKRCHPHMFRDTFAVEMLLAGVPIDQVSILLGHASVKITEKHYSPWVKARQVQLQQSVRNAWPVVAPKPAISANKRRRLRRNQGCRQLR
;
A
#
# COMPACT_ATOMS: atom_id res chain seq x y z
N MET A 1 -26.78 -19.92 0.78
CA MET A 1 -26.64 -18.51 1.18
C MET A 1 -25.73 -18.39 2.41
N ALA A 2 -24.40 -18.33 2.24
CA ALA A 2 -23.48 -18.26 3.40
C ALA A 2 -22.13 -17.59 3.08
N CYS A 3 -22.08 -16.62 2.15
CA CYS A 3 -20.82 -15.98 1.74
C CYS A 3 -20.66 -14.53 2.26
N CYS A 4 -21.61 -14.00 3.04
CA CYS A 4 -21.66 -12.57 3.34
C CYS A 4 -21.01 -12.13 4.67
N SER A 5 -20.81 -13.01 5.65
CA SER A 5 -20.53 -12.56 7.03
C SER A 5 -19.06 -12.35 7.41
N ILE A 6 -18.08 -12.77 6.59
CA ILE A 6 -16.65 -12.69 6.96
C ILE A 6 -16.00 -11.35 6.54
N LYS A 7 -16.61 -10.61 5.61
CA LYS A 7 -16.02 -9.36 5.10
C LYS A 7 -16.09 -8.18 6.08
N GLN A 8 -17.00 -8.17 7.04
CA GLN A 8 -17.28 -6.98 7.85
C GLN A 8 -16.38 -6.77 9.08
N ARG A 9 -15.49 -7.71 9.45
CA ARG A 9 -14.73 -7.61 10.72
C ARG A 9 -13.28 -7.11 10.59
N LEU A 10 -12.73 -7.03 9.38
CA LEU A 10 -11.34 -6.60 9.16
C LEU A 10 -11.19 -5.18 8.61
N GLU A 11 -12.30 -4.51 8.30
CA GLU A 11 -12.31 -3.19 7.65
C GLU A 11 -12.05 -2.00 8.61
N LEU A 12 -11.91 -2.24 9.92
CA LEU A 12 -11.81 -1.16 10.93
C LEU A 12 -10.47 -1.08 11.68
N ARG A 13 -9.38 -1.68 11.18
CA ARG A 13 -8.06 -1.58 11.83
C ARG A 13 -6.89 -1.19 10.93
N SER A 14 -7.13 -0.94 9.64
CA SER A 14 -6.06 -0.77 8.66
C SER A 14 -5.63 0.69 8.37
N THR A 15 -6.32 1.70 8.91
CA THR A 15 -6.16 3.08 8.39
C THR A 15 -5.22 4.00 9.16
N PHE A 16 -4.69 3.66 10.33
CA PHE A 16 -3.82 4.59 11.07
C PHE A 16 -2.79 3.88 11.96
N LEU A 17 -1.68 3.40 11.39
CA LEU A 17 -0.52 3.00 12.19
C LEU A 17 0.79 3.71 11.82
N PHE A 18 0.78 4.67 10.89
CA PHE A 18 2.00 5.39 10.50
C PHE A 18 2.20 6.80 11.12
N PRO A 19 1.18 7.59 11.48
CA PRO A 19 1.42 8.89 12.15
C PRO A 19 1.62 8.78 13.68
N LEU A 20 1.14 7.70 14.31
CA LEU A 20 1.23 7.50 15.77
C LEU A 20 2.63 7.07 16.26
N ILE A 21 3.46 6.50 15.39
CA ILE A 21 4.83 6.08 15.75
C ILE A 21 5.75 7.30 15.85
N SER A 22 5.57 8.29 14.97
CA SER A 22 6.40 9.51 14.94
C SER A 22 6.17 10.39 16.17
N SER A 23 4.91 10.55 16.62
CA SER A 23 4.58 11.27 17.86
C SER A 23 5.05 10.53 19.12
N ARG A 24 5.15 9.20 19.08
CA ARG A 24 5.64 8.34 20.19
C ARG A 24 7.16 8.20 20.27
N ARG A 25 7.94 8.88 19.43
CA ARG A 25 9.42 8.94 19.60
C ARG A 25 9.84 9.84 20.75
N ARG A 26 8.98 10.75 21.22
CA ARG A 26 9.30 11.72 22.28
C ARG A 26 9.02 11.21 23.69
N THR A 27 8.25 10.14 23.82
CA THR A 27 7.87 9.50 25.09
C THR A 27 8.21 8.02 25.05
N VAL A 28 9.48 7.71 24.75
CA VAL A 28 10.02 6.38 25.04
C VAL A 28 10.17 6.32 26.57
N PRO A 29 9.43 5.44 27.28
CA PRO A 29 9.65 5.28 28.72
C PRO A 29 11.13 4.96 28.93
N ALA A 30 11.76 5.49 29.98
CA ALA A 30 13.18 5.29 30.25
C ALA A 30 13.48 3.79 30.30
N GLY A 31 13.92 3.24 29.17
CA GLY A 31 14.34 1.86 29.05
C GLY A 31 15.68 1.67 29.76
N PRO A 32 16.12 0.43 29.97
CA PRO A 32 17.45 0.14 30.50
C PRO A 32 18.51 0.79 29.58
N LYS A 33 19.03 1.95 30.03
CA LYS A 33 20.12 2.77 29.45
C LYS A 33 20.29 2.63 27.92
N PRO A 34 19.64 3.47 27.09
CA PRO A 34 19.95 3.50 25.67
C PRO A 34 21.43 3.85 25.50
N ASN A 35 22.18 2.99 24.81
CA ASN A 35 23.56 3.28 24.48
C ASN A 35 23.56 4.51 23.55
N PRO A 36 24.42 5.53 23.77
CA PRO A 36 24.46 6.71 22.90
C PRO A 36 24.71 6.38 21.43
N ARG A 37 25.31 5.22 21.13
CA ARG A 37 25.64 4.74 19.79
C ARG A 37 24.58 3.82 19.16
N TYR A 38 23.76 3.14 19.96
CA TYR A 38 22.82 2.11 19.47
C TYR A 38 21.46 2.19 20.14
N PHE A 39 20.40 2.20 19.34
CA PHE A 39 19.02 2.34 19.84
C PHE A 39 18.44 1.04 20.41
N PHE A 40 18.68 -0.10 19.75
CA PHE A 40 18.11 -1.42 20.12
C PHE A 40 19.11 -2.35 20.80
N TRP A 41 20.24 -1.82 21.25
CA TRP A 41 21.31 -2.61 21.82
C TRP A 41 22.08 -1.80 22.87
N SER A 42 22.42 -2.44 23.98
CA SER A 42 23.26 -1.87 25.03
C SER A 42 24.72 -1.68 24.62
N GLY A 43 25.16 -2.25 23.50
CA GLY A 43 26.56 -2.25 23.05
C GLY A 43 27.43 -3.31 23.75
N ASN A 44 26.86 -4.09 24.68
CA ASN A 44 27.55 -5.20 25.32
C ASN A 44 27.29 -6.53 24.58
N GLY A 45 28.33 -7.32 24.37
CA GLY A 45 28.29 -8.61 23.67
C GLY A 45 28.63 -8.55 22.18
N SER A 46 28.51 -9.67 21.47
CA SER A 46 28.75 -9.72 20.03
C SER A 46 27.48 -9.35 19.23
N PRO A 47 27.61 -8.74 18.03
CA PRO A 47 26.46 -8.46 17.17
C PRO A 47 25.62 -9.70 16.84
N LYS A 48 26.27 -10.87 16.67
CA LYS A 48 25.58 -12.15 16.43
C LYS A 48 24.68 -12.54 17.60
N SER A 49 25.14 -12.33 18.83
CA SER A 49 24.37 -12.64 20.05
C SER A 49 23.11 -11.78 20.16
N VAL A 50 23.20 -10.51 19.77
CA VAL A 50 22.06 -9.57 19.76
C VAL A 50 21.00 -10.02 18.78
N VAL A 51 21.41 -10.37 17.55
CA VAL A 51 20.48 -10.89 16.52
C VAL A 51 19.78 -12.16 17.02
N ALA A 52 20.52 -13.08 17.65
CA ALA A 52 19.93 -14.30 18.20
C ALA A 52 18.93 -14.03 19.34
N ASN A 53 19.20 -13.04 20.20
CA ASN A 53 18.27 -12.62 21.26
C ASN A 53 16.97 -12.05 20.69
N TRP A 54 17.06 -11.22 19.65
CA TRP A 54 15.87 -10.72 18.94
C TRP A 54 15.10 -11.84 18.27
N GLN A 55 15.77 -12.78 17.59
CA GLN A 55 15.11 -13.94 17.00
C GLN A 55 14.34 -14.76 18.03
N ARG A 56 14.90 -15.00 19.22
CA ARG A 56 14.20 -15.68 20.33
C ARG A 56 12.98 -14.89 20.81
N SER A 57 13.11 -13.57 20.93
CA SER A 57 12.02 -12.69 21.34
C SER A 57 10.87 -12.72 20.34
N TYR A 58 11.18 -12.66 19.04
CA TYR A 58 10.17 -12.78 17.97
C TYR A 58 9.49 -14.14 17.95
N ARG A 59 10.23 -15.24 18.16
CA ARG A 59 9.60 -16.58 18.26
C ARG A 59 8.56 -16.62 19.38
N ARG A 60 8.88 -16.08 20.56
CA ARG A 60 7.92 -15.98 21.67
C ARG A 60 6.71 -15.13 21.31
N LEU A 61 6.94 -13.98 20.68
CA LEU A 61 5.87 -13.10 20.22
C LEU A 61 4.93 -13.81 19.23
N PHE A 62 5.47 -14.58 18.28
CA PHE A 62 4.65 -15.31 17.32
C PHE A 62 3.85 -16.46 17.95
N ILE A 63 4.37 -17.11 18.99
CA ILE A 63 3.63 -18.10 19.76
C ILE A 63 2.46 -17.43 20.50
N LEU A 64 2.71 -16.28 21.15
CA LEU A 64 1.67 -15.55 21.88
C LEU A 64 0.59 -14.96 20.95
N ALA A 65 0.97 -14.57 19.73
CA ALA A 65 0.05 -14.01 18.75
C ALA A 65 -0.88 -15.05 18.11
N ASP A 66 -0.60 -16.35 18.29
CA ASP A 66 -1.36 -17.50 17.80
C ASP A 66 -1.90 -17.32 16.36
N ILE A 67 -1.00 -16.97 15.44
CA ILE A 67 -1.38 -16.67 14.06
C ILE A 67 -1.66 -17.98 13.33
N THR A 68 -2.92 -18.24 13.02
CA THR A 68 -3.38 -19.41 12.28
C THR A 68 -3.67 -19.08 10.81
N LYS A 69 -3.55 -20.11 9.97
CA LYS A 69 -4.02 -20.08 8.58
C LYS A 69 -5.55 -20.32 8.55
N PRO A 70 -6.25 -20.04 7.43
CA PRO A 70 -7.67 -20.38 7.29
C PRO A 70 -7.98 -21.88 7.47
N ASP A 71 -6.97 -22.73 7.33
CA ASP A 71 -7.00 -24.18 7.55
C ASP A 71 -6.82 -24.57 9.04
N GLY A 72 -6.76 -23.61 9.96
CA GLY A 72 -6.55 -23.85 11.40
C GLY A 72 -5.11 -24.24 11.77
N SER A 73 -4.25 -24.55 10.80
CA SER A 73 -2.84 -24.84 11.04
C SER A 73 -2.03 -23.59 11.43
N ALA A 74 -1.09 -23.75 12.35
CA ALA A 74 -0.21 -22.68 12.80
C ALA A 74 0.62 -22.12 11.65
N LYS A 75 0.65 -20.79 11.49
CA LYS A 75 1.44 -20.15 10.45
C LYS A 75 2.89 -20.05 10.91
N ARG A 76 3.83 -20.52 10.06
CA ARG A 76 5.25 -20.30 10.28
C ARG A 76 5.56 -18.81 10.13
N CYS A 77 5.73 -18.12 11.25
CA CYS A 77 6.03 -16.70 11.29
C CYS A 77 7.52 -16.42 11.50
N HIS A 78 8.06 -15.47 10.74
CA HIS A 78 9.43 -14.99 10.89
C HIS A 78 9.50 -13.46 10.73
N PRO A 79 10.52 -12.79 11.28
CA PRO A 79 10.60 -11.33 11.29
C PRO A 79 10.52 -10.68 9.90
N HIS A 80 11.03 -11.36 8.86
CA HIS A 80 10.95 -10.84 7.49
C HIS A 80 9.51 -10.61 7.00
N MET A 81 8.50 -11.28 7.58
CA MET A 81 7.10 -11.05 7.21
C MET A 81 6.60 -9.65 7.59
N PHE A 82 7.19 -9.01 8.60
CA PHE A 82 6.87 -7.61 8.92
C PHE A 82 7.28 -6.67 7.78
N ARG A 83 8.36 -7.02 7.07
CA ARG A 83 8.82 -6.27 5.91
C ARG A 83 7.91 -6.51 4.71
N ASP A 84 7.47 -7.75 4.50
CA ASP A 84 6.54 -8.11 3.42
C ASP A 84 5.17 -7.45 3.61
N THR A 85 4.65 -7.46 4.84
CA THR A 85 3.36 -6.82 5.18
C THR A 85 3.40 -5.33 4.95
N PHE A 86 4.46 -4.64 5.38
CA PHE A 86 4.66 -3.21 5.07
C PHE A 86 4.68 -2.94 3.55
N ALA A 87 5.41 -3.74 2.77
CA ALA A 87 5.48 -3.57 1.32
C ALA A 87 4.09 -3.72 0.67
N VAL A 88 3.35 -4.76 1.06
CA VAL A 88 2.00 -5.02 0.53
C VAL A 88 1.02 -3.93 0.94
N GLU A 89 1.03 -3.49 2.19
CA GLU A 89 0.14 -2.42 2.67
C GLU A 89 0.39 -1.10 1.92
N MET A 90 1.64 -0.74 1.65
CA MET A 90 1.96 0.48 0.89
C MET A 90 1.52 0.40 -0.57
N LEU A 91 1.66 -0.77 -1.20
CA LEU A 91 1.15 -1.00 -2.55
C LEU A 91 -0.39 -0.95 -2.59
N LEU A 92 -1.06 -1.54 -1.59
CA LEU A 92 -2.51 -1.47 -1.43
C LEU A 92 -3.02 -0.06 -1.09
N ALA A 93 -2.19 0.79 -0.50
CA ALA A 93 -2.46 2.21 -0.32
C ALA A 93 -2.25 3.04 -1.61
N GLY A 94 -1.70 2.43 -2.67
CA GLY A 94 -1.51 3.07 -3.97
C GLY A 94 -0.17 3.80 -4.12
N VAL A 95 0.78 3.56 -3.20
CA VAL A 95 2.13 4.12 -3.31
C VAL A 95 2.85 3.46 -4.49
N PRO A 96 3.50 4.23 -5.39
CA PRO A 96 4.22 3.66 -6.52
C PRO A 96 5.39 2.78 -6.06
N ILE A 97 5.68 1.74 -6.84
CA ILE A 97 6.66 0.70 -6.47
C ILE A 97 8.08 1.24 -6.27
N ASP A 98 8.45 2.30 -6.99
CA ASP A 98 9.75 2.96 -6.87
C ASP A 98 9.95 3.54 -5.46
N GLN A 99 8.92 4.22 -4.93
CA GLN A 99 8.95 4.82 -3.60
C GLN A 99 8.97 3.73 -2.51
N VAL A 100 8.18 2.67 -2.68
CA VAL A 100 8.21 1.51 -1.76
C VAL A 100 9.60 0.87 -1.74
N SER A 101 10.25 0.74 -2.90
CA SER A 101 11.61 0.19 -3.01
C SER A 101 12.64 1.02 -2.24
N ILE A 102 12.53 2.35 -2.27
CA ILE A 102 13.39 3.27 -1.51
C ILE A 102 13.13 3.13 0.00
N LEU A 103 11.86 3.09 0.41
CA LEU A 103 11.49 2.94 1.83
C LEU A 103 11.96 1.61 2.44
N LEU A 104 11.97 0.54 1.64
CA LEU A 104 12.53 -0.74 2.05
C LEU A 104 14.07 -0.70 2.07
N GLY A 105 14.70 0.15 1.27
CA GLY A 105 16.16 0.18 1.09
C GLY A 105 16.65 -0.97 0.22
N HIS A 106 15.91 -1.33 -0.84
CA HIS A 106 16.40 -2.29 -1.83
C HIS A 106 17.38 -1.60 -2.79
N ALA A 107 18.44 -2.32 -3.16
CA ALA A 107 19.44 -1.83 -4.11
C ALA A 107 18.87 -1.63 -5.53
N SER A 108 17.78 -2.33 -5.87
CA SER A 108 17.14 -2.22 -7.18
C SER A 108 15.63 -2.43 -7.06
N VAL A 109 14.88 -1.64 -7.81
CA VAL A 109 13.42 -1.75 -7.96
C VAL A 109 13.02 -3.12 -8.52
N LYS A 110 13.87 -3.73 -9.36
CA LYS A 110 13.64 -5.06 -9.94
C LYS A 110 13.44 -6.16 -8.89
N ILE A 111 14.07 -6.02 -7.71
CA ILE A 111 13.89 -6.95 -6.59
C ILE A 111 12.46 -6.82 -6.06
N THR A 112 12.03 -5.59 -5.81
CA THR A 112 10.68 -5.26 -5.34
C THR A 112 9.62 -5.72 -6.34
N GLU A 113 9.86 -5.51 -7.63
CA GLU A 113 9.01 -6.03 -8.71
C GLU A 113 8.94 -7.55 -8.67
N LYS A 114 10.07 -8.25 -8.63
CA LYS A 114 10.06 -9.72 -8.61
C LYS A 114 9.23 -10.30 -7.46
N HIS A 115 9.33 -9.71 -6.27
CA HIS A 115 8.65 -10.22 -5.07
C HIS A 115 7.19 -9.78 -4.95
N TYR A 116 6.85 -8.57 -5.40
CA TYR A 116 5.54 -7.95 -5.15
C TYR A 116 4.76 -7.57 -6.44
N SER A 117 5.28 -7.90 -7.62
CA SER A 117 4.56 -7.77 -8.89
C SER A 117 3.47 -8.83 -9.17
N PRO A 118 3.28 -9.94 -8.40
CA PRO A 118 2.14 -10.82 -8.65
C PRO A 118 0.82 -10.04 -8.72
N TRP A 119 0.01 -10.33 -9.75
CA TRP A 119 -1.24 -9.60 -9.99
C TRP A 119 -2.27 -9.92 -8.91
N VAL A 120 -2.60 -8.93 -8.08
CA VAL A 120 -3.62 -9.03 -7.03
C VAL A 120 -4.86 -8.26 -7.46
N LYS A 121 -6.07 -8.80 -7.21
CA LYS A 121 -7.35 -8.14 -7.51
C LYS A 121 -7.44 -6.70 -6.99
N ALA A 122 -6.86 -6.41 -5.81
CA ALA A 122 -6.81 -5.06 -5.26
C ALA A 122 -6.04 -4.08 -6.16
N ARG A 123 -4.94 -4.53 -6.78
CA ARG A 123 -4.14 -3.76 -7.74
C ARG A 123 -4.91 -3.48 -9.02
N GLN A 124 -5.72 -4.43 -9.48
CA GLN A 124 -6.60 -4.24 -10.63
C GLN A 124 -7.64 -3.13 -10.37
N VAL A 125 -8.27 -3.13 -9.19
CA VAL A 125 -9.25 -2.09 -8.81
C VAL A 125 -8.60 -0.72 -8.74
N GLN A 126 -7.41 -0.61 -8.16
CA GLN A 126 -6.65 0.64 -8.14
C GLN A 126 -6.30 1.12 -9.54
N LEU A 127 -5.79 0.24 -10.42
CA LEU A 127 -5.46 0.61 -11.80
C LEU A 127 -6.71 1.05 -12.55
N GLN A 128 -7.84 0.38 -12.37
CA GLN A 128 -9.12 0.81 -12.94
C GLN A 128 -9.53 2.19 -12.44
N GLN A 129 -9.35 2.48 -11.15
CA GLN A 129 -9.65 3.80 -10.58
C GLN A 129 -8.70 4.87 -11.13
N SER A 130 -7.40 4.58 -11.21
CA SER A 130 -6.40 5.49 -11.79
C SER A 130 -6.68 5.78 -13.26
N VAL A 131 -7.08 4.77 -14.04
CA VAL A 131 -7.48 4.95 -15.45
C VAL A 131 -8.76 5.79 -15.54
N ARG A 132 -9.77 5.54 -14.71
CA ARG A 132 -10.98 6.38 -14.65
C ARG A 132 -10.67 7.83 -14.28
N ASN A 133 -9.72 8.06 -13.39
CA ASN A 133 -9.31 9.41 -12.97
C ASN A 133 -8.47 10.11 -14.04
N ALA A 134 -7.60 9.37 -14.74
CA ALA A 134 -6.71 9.91 -15.76
C ALA A 134 -7.42 10.19 -17.09
N TRP A 135 -8.49 9.46 -17.40
CA TRP A 135 -9.25 9.66 -18.62
C TRP A 135 -10.29 10.77 -18.43
N PRO A 136 -10.15 11.96 -19.03
CA PRO A 136 -11.20 12.96 -19.01
C PRO A 136 -12.43 12.36 -19.70
N VAL A 137 -13.56 12.30 -19.00
CA VAL A 137 -14.84 11.94 -19.62
C VAL A 137 -15.04 12.89 -20.78
N VAL A 138 -14.94 12.38 -22.01
CA VAL A 138 -15.23 13.15 -23.21
C VAL A 138 -16.69 13.53 -23.09
N ALA A 139 -16.96 14.79 -22.72
CA ALA A 139 -18.33 15.29 -22.64
C ALA A 139 -18.97 15.05 -24.03
N PRO A 140 -20.16 14.43 -24.08
CA PRO A 140 -20.83 14.22 -25.36
C PRO A 140 -20.93 15.57 -26.06
N LYS A 141 -20.47 15.61 -27.31
CA LYS A 141 -20.45 16.81 -28.15
C LYS A 141 -21.82 17.47 -28.05
N PRO A 142 -21.95 18.74 -27.61
CA PRO A 142 -23.26 19.33 -27.36
C PRO A 142 -24.08 19.20 -28.64
N ALA A 143 -25.25 18.57 -28.52
CA ALA A 143 -26.14 18.38 -29.64
C ALA A 143 -26.44 19.77 -30.23
N ILE A 144 -25.91 20.05 -31.42
CA ILE A 144 -26.16 21.30 -32.12
C ILE A 144 -27.68 21.38 -32.29
N SER A 145 -28.33 22.36 -31.64
CA SER A 145 -29.77 22.53 -31.74
C SER A 145 -30.17 22.62 -33.23
N ALA A 146 -31.31 22.03 -33.59
CA ALA A 146 -31.77 21.97 -34.97
C ALA A 146 -31.82 23.37 -35.62
N ASN A 147 -32.13 24.41 -34.85
CA ASN A 147 -32.11 25.82 -35.28
C ASN A 147 -30.70 26.32 -35.66
N LYS A 148 -29.66 25.90 -34.91
CA LYS A 148 -28.27 26.30 -35.20
C LYS A 148 -27.73 25.58 -36.43
N ARG A 149 -28.12 24.32 -36.68
CA ARG A 149 -27.81 23.57 -37.93
C ARG A 149 -28.46 24.22 -39.16
N ARG A 150 -29.72 24.64 -39.06
CA ARG A 150 -30.44 25.34 -40.14
C ARG A 150 -29.76 26.66 -40.52
N ARG A 151 -29.31 27.44 -39.53
CA ARG A 151 -28.65 28.74 -39.76
C ARG A 151 -27.26 28.60 -40.43
N LEU A 152 -26.49 27.57 -40.05
CA LEU A 152 -25.19 27.24 -40.67
C LEU A 152 -25.33 26.84 -42.14
N ARG A 153 -26.34 26.04 -42.49
CA ARG A 153 -26.62 25.68 -43.90
C ARG A 153 -27.06 26.88 -44.75
N ARG A 154 -27.84 27.79 -44.17
CA ARG A 154 -28.30 29.01 -44.86
C ARG A 154 -27.15 29.97 -45.21
N ASN A 155 -26.14 30.08 -44.35
CA ASN A 155 -25.00 30.96 -44.56
C ASN A 155 -23.93 30.39 -45.51
N GLN A 156 -23.90 29.07 -45.73
CA GLN A 156 -22.98 28.44 -46.70
C GLN A 156 -23.51 28.49 -48.14
N GLY A 157 -24.83 28.44 -48.34
CA GLY A 157 -25.44 28.57 -49.69
C GLY A 157 -25.31 29.96 -50.33
N CYS A 158 -24.96 30.99 -49.56
CA CYS A 158 -24.86 32.37 -50.05
C CYS A 158 -23.42 32.79 -50.44
N ARG A 159 -22.40 31.95 -50.21
CA ARG A 159 -20.99 32.28 -50.52
C ARG A 159 -20.51 31.79 -51.89
N GLN A 160 -21.33 31.05 -52.66
CA GLN A 160 -20.93 30.44 -53.93
C GLN A 160 -21.34 31.22 -55.20
N LEU A 161 -21.87 32.45 -55.07
CA LEU A 161 -22.38 33.26 -56.20
C LEU A 161 -21.58 34.57 -56.42
N ARG A 162 -20.26 34.56 -56.27
CA ARG A 162 -19.39 35.64 -56.76
C ARG A 162 -18.24 35.07 -57.56
#